data_AF-A0A2K2VGD6-F1
#
_entry.id   AF-A0A2K2VGD6-F1
#
_cell.length_a   1.000
_cell.length_b   1.000
_cell.length_c   1.000
_cell.angle_alpha   90.00
_cell.angle_beta   90.00
_cell.angle_gamma   90.00
#
_symmetry.space_group_name_H-M   'P 1'
#
loop_
_entity.id
_entity.type
_entity.pdbx_description
1 polymer ?
#
loop_
_entity_poly.entity_id
_entity_poly.type
_entity_poly.pdbx_seq_one_letter_code
_entity_poly.pdbx_strand_id
1 'polypeptide(L)'
;MASESSWKGLSLRGLLVLFTASKLALLLISVMFSNFSIQEAMTMWDAKHYIDIATRGYSSPDEYAFSPLFPLLIRLFNHFIGIPWLSAAIISNAFSYLAIILVARLYGTEAACILAFFPTFLAYTLFPYSEALSLTFIALSLLFSQKGKNTITSMISFSLAILTSYSTAIALPSFLLLRRKKLILIPIAVGIAIFAFFYVETGDPLYYFYVEGKYWGSDIAMPWGQAIWILHGWFTSQPWGLGSIRLPPAYWLIRNIIFEVFFLVSLFPLAKKKMRMEMVFSLLIIFQILFITGVPAISIPRLIIRALPAFYGASVLLKKHLRIYCFTGFITSIFVVIAHVLSFFA
;
A
#
# COMPACT_ATOMS: atom_id res chain seq x y z
N MET A 1 35.03 1.61 24.59
CA MET A 1 35.38 1.31 23.19
C MET A 1 34.13 1.48 22.33
N ALA A 2 34.01 2.64 21.69
CA ALA A 2 32.88 2.99 20.85
C ALA A 2 33.09 2.37 19.46
N SER A 3 32.27 1.41 19.06
CA SER A 3 32.25 0.90 17.70
C SER A 3 31.60 1.94 16.79
N GLU A 4 32.43 2.74 16.12
CA GLU A 4 32.04 3.50 14.93
C GLU A 4 31.58 2.53 13.84
N SER A 5 30.26 2.34 13.72
CA SER A 5 29.65 1.92 12.46
C SER A 5 28.42 2.76 12.19
N SER A 6 28.60 4.09 12.22
CA SER A 6 27.62 4.97 11.62
C SER A 6 27.75 4.84 10.10
N TRP A 7 26.68 4.40 9.44
CA TRP A 7 26.47 4.84 8.08
C TRP A 7 26.69 6.34 8.03
N LYS A 8 27.69 6.82 7.28
CA LYS A 8 27.60 8.16 6.69
C LYS A 8 26.27 8.14 5.93
N GLY A 9 25.26 8.81 6.50
CA GLY A 9 23.86 8.60 6.13
C GLY A 9 23.67 8.73 4.63
N LEU A 10 23.03 7.75 4.01
CA LEU A 10 22.67 7.82 2.60
C LEU A 10 21.82 9.06 2.38
N SER A 11 22.32 9.96 1.54
CA SER A 11 21.58 11.16 1.18
C SER A 11 20.28 10.78 0.49
N LEU A 12 19.27 11.64 0.58
CA LEU A 12 18.01 11.39 -0.13
C LEU A 12 18.24 11.17 -1.63
N ARG A 13 19.17 11.90 -2.25
CA ARG A 13 19.55 11.69 -3.66
C ARG A 13 20.11 10.29 -3.90
N GLY A 14 21.03 9.83 -3.05
CA GLY A 14 21.58 8.47 -3.15
C GLY A 14 20.51 7.40 -2.98
N LEU A 15 19.55 7.60 -2.07
CA LEU A 15 18.41 6.71 -1.90
C LEU A 15 17.55 6.63 -3.16
N LEU A 16 17.20 7.77 -3.76
CA LEU A 16 16.38 7.78 -4.97
C LEU A 16 17.09 7.08 -6.14
N VAL A 17 18.41 7.28 -6.30
CA VAL A 17 19.21 6.58 -7.32
C VAL A 17 19.19 5.06 -7.10
N LEU A 18 19.42 4.60 -5.87
CA LEU A 18 19.38 3.17 -5.56
C LEU A 18 17.98 2.58 -5.77
N PHE A 19 16.94 3.31 -5.37
CA PHE A 19 15.55 2.88 -5.59
C PHE A 19 15.22 2.77 -7.08
N THR A 20 15.64 3.73 -7.92
CA THR A 20 15.50 3.65 -9.37
C THR A 20 16.23 2.42 -9.94
N ALA A 21 17.49 2.20 -9.55
CA ALA A 21 18.26 1.05 -10.00
C ALA A 21 17.61 -0.28 -9.60
N SER A 22 17.10 -0.38 -8.37
CA SER A 22 16.36 -1.54 -7.90
C SER A 22 15.07 -1.78 -8.68
N LYS A 23 14.30 -0.73 -8.99
CA LYS A 23 13.10 -0.86 -9.83
C LYS A 23 13.41 -1.34 -11.24
N LEU A 24 14.46 -0.81 -11.86
CA LEU A 24 14.90 -1.27 -13.19
C LEU A 24 15.33 -2.74 -13.16
N ALA A 25 16.09 -3.14 -12.13
CA ALA A 25 16.48 -4.54 -11.96
C ALA A 25 15.27 -5.46 -11.79
N LEU A 26 14.27 -5.06 -10.97
CA LEU A 26 13.04 -5.84 -10.80
C LEU A 26 12.19 -5.90 -12.07
N LEU A 27 12.14 -4.83 -12.87
CA LEU A 27 11.46 -4.83 -14.16
C LEU A 27 12.11 -5.82 -15.13
N LEU A 28 13.44 -5.81 -15.23
CA LEU A 28 14.19 -6.75 -16.06
C LEU A 28 13.95 -8.19 -15.61
N ILE A 29 14.00 -8.46 -14.31
CA ILE A 29 13.70 -9.78 -13.74
C ILE A 29 12.25 -10.18 -14.07
N SER A 30 11.28 -9.28 -13.89
CA SER A 30 9.88 -9.55 -14.24
C SER A 30 9.74 -10.00 -15.68
N VAL A 31 10.35 -9.27 -16.63
CA VAL A 31 10.30 -9.59 -18.06
C VAL A 31 11.06 -10.87 -18.39
N MET A 32 12.19 -11.15 -17.73
CA MET A 32 12.98 -12.38 -17.97
C MET A 32 12.29 -13.65 -17.47
N PHE A 33 11.55 -13.57 -16.37
CA PHE A 33 10.86 -14.71 -15.78
C PHE A 33 9.42 -14.86 -16.24
N SER A 34 8.86 -13.86 -16.92
CA SER A 34 7.54 -13.94 -17.57
C SER A 34 7.70 -14.18 -19.07
N ASN A 35 6.73 -14.84 -19.70
CA ASN A 35 6.55 -14.77 -21.15
C ASN A 35 5.78 -13.50 -21.59
N PHE A 36 5.65 -12.50 -20.71
CA PHE A 36 4.88 -11.29 -20.95
C PHE A 36 5.76 -10.15 -21.49
N SER A 37 5.17 -9.38 -22.38
CA SER A 37 5.64 -8.04 -22.71
C SER A 37 5.51 -7.10 -21.50
N ILE A 38 6.25 -5.98 -21.53
CA ILE A 38 6.13 -4.92 -20.52
C ILE A 38 4.67 -4.42 -20.43
N GLN A 39 3.99 -4.28 -21.56
CA GLN A 39 2.60 -3.82 -21.58
C GLN A 39 1.67 -4.80 -20.86
N GLU A 40 1.78 -6.10 -21.12
CA GLU A 40 0.99 -7.13 -20.44
C GLU A 40 1.23 -7.06 -18.93
N ALA A 41 2.49 -7.02 -18.49
CA ALA A 41 2.83 -6.89 -17.08
C ALA A 41 2.24 -5.62 -16.41
N MET A 42 2.12 -4.52 -17.16
CA MET A 42 1.53 -3.25 -16.67
C MET A 42 0.00 -3.22 -16.73
N THR A 43 -0.65 -4.19 -17.35
CA THR A 43 -2.11 -4.24 -17.54
C THR A 43 -2.77 -5.42 -16.83
N MET A 44 -2.01 -6.17 -16.03
CA MET A 44 -2.49 -7.31 -15.26
C MET A 44 -3.02 -6.91 -13.88
N TRP A 45 -3.79 -7.79 -13.25
CA TRP A 45 -4.32 -7.64 -11.88
C TRP A 45 -5.21 -6.41 -11.68
N ASP A 46 -5.16 -5.83 -10.49
CA ASP A 46 -5.76 -4.58 -10.09
C ASP A 46 -5.45 -3.43 -11.07
N ALA A 47 -4.28 -3.45 -11.75
CA ALA A 47 -3.97 -2.44 -12.78
C ALA A 47 -4.99 -2.48 -13.92
N LYS A 48 -5.48 -3.67 -14.30
CA LYS A 48 -6.54 -3.83 -15.28
C LYS A 48 -7.79 -3.05 -14.88
N HIS A 49 -8.27 -3.26 -13.66
CA HIS A 49 -9.48 -2.58 -13.17
C HIS A 49 -9.28 -1.05 -13.16
N TYR A 50 -8.12 -0.56 -12.70
CA TYR A 50 -7.86 0.88 -12.72
C TYR A 50 -7.84 1.48 -14.14
N ILE A 51 -7.26 0.77 -15.12
CA ILE A 51 -7.22 1.20 -16.52
C ILE A 51 -8.61 1.11 -17.17
N ASP A 52 -9.37 0.05 -16.89
CA ASP A 52 -10.73 -0.13 -17.39
C ASP A 52 -11.65 0.99 -16.88
N ILE A 53 -11.60 1.32 -15.58
CA ILE A 53 -12.34 2.46 -15.01
C ILE A 53 -11.88 3.79 -15.63
N ALA A 54 -10.57 3.96 -15.84
CA ALA A 54 -10.02 5.18 -16.43
C ALA A 54 -10.53 5.39 -17.86
N THR A 55 -10.73 4.32 -18.63
CA THR A 55 -11.11 4.38 -20.05
C THR A 55 -12.61 4.32 -20.28
N ARG A 56 -13.35 3.53 -19.50
CA ARG A 56 -14.79 3.24 -19.71
C ARG A 56 -15.69 3.67 -18.55
N GLY A 57 -15.12 4.10 -17.43
CA GLY A 57 -15.87 4.31 -16.18
C GLY A 57 -16.15 3.00 -15.46
N TYR A 58 -16.94 3.05 -14.40
CA TYR A 58 -17.38 1.84 -13.67
C TYR A 58 -18.39 1.07 -14.52
N SER A 59 -17.86 0.17 -15.35
CA SER A 59 -18.60 -0.61 -16.34
C SER A 59 -18.91 -2.03 -15.87
N SER A 60 -18.19 -2.53 -14.87
CA SER A 60 -18.39 -3.86 -14.29
C SER A 60 -18.67 -3.77 -12.79
N PRO A 61 -19.55 -4.62 -12.22
CA PRO A 61 -19.89 -4.57 -10.79
C PRO A 61 -18.70 -4.68 -9.83
N ASP A 62 -17.70 -5.48 -10.18
CA ASP A 62 -16.49 -5.69 -9.39
C ASP A 62 -15.61 -4.42 -9.32
N GLU A 63 -15.67 -3.55 -10.32
CA GLU A 63 -14.85 -2.33 -10.38
C GLU A 63 -15.14 -1.37 -9.21
N TYR A 64 -16.32 -1.44 -8.58
CA TYR A 64 -16.67 -0.61 -7.41
C TYR A 64 -15.84 -0.91 -6.15
N ALA A 65 -15.08 -2.02 -6.12
CA ALA A 65 -14.05 -2.26 -5.10
C ALA A 65 -12.86 -1.28 -5.22
N PHE A 66 -12.66 -0.67 -6.39
CA PHE A 66 -11.52 0.18 -6.69
C PHE A 66 -11.89 1.67 -6.56
N SER A 67 -11.10 2.40 -5.79
CA SER A 67 -11.37 3.81 -5.49
C SER A 67 -11.07 4.75 -6.67
N PRO A 68 -11.80 5.88 -6.80
CA PRO A 68 -11.90 6.62 -8.07
C PRO A 68 -10.72 7.53 -8.38
N LEU A 69 -9.90 7.94 -7.39
CA LEU A 69 -8.88 8.97 -7.63
C LEU A 69 -7.79 8.49 -8.59
N PHE A 70 -7.34 7.24 -8.47
CA PHE A 70 -6.29 6.73 -9.35
C PHE A 70 -6.77 6.61 -10.81
N PRO A 71 -7.93 5.98 -11.12
CA PRO A 71 -8.53 6.01 -12.46
C PRO A 71 -8.74 7.42 -13.01
N LEU A 72 -9.19 8.37 -12.18
CA LEU A 72 -9.37 9.75 -12.59
C LEU A 72 -8.05 10.39 -13.04
N LEU A 73 -6.97 10.20 -12.28
CA LEU A 73 -5.65 10.70 -12.66
C LEU A 73 -5.14 10.03 -13.94
N ILE A 74 -5.36 8.72 -14.11
CA ILE A 74 -5.02 7.99 -15.33
C ILE A 74 -5.75 8.62 -16.52
N ARG A 75 -7.06 8.85 -16.41
CA ARG A 75 -7.88 9.46 -17.47
C ARG A 75 -7.38 10.86 -17.85
N LEU A 76 -7.12 11.71 -16.85
CA LEU A 76 -6.63 13.08 -17.06
C LEU A 76 -5.26 13.09 -17.74
N PHE A 77 -4.33 12.23 -17.29
CA PHE A 77 -2.98 12.18 -17.85
C PHE A 77 -2.96 11.53 -19.24
N ASN A 78 -3.84 10.54 -19.46
CA ASN A 78 -4.03 9.90 -20.76
C ASN A 78 -4.49 10.87 -21.85
N HIS A 79 -5.14 11.99 -21.50
CA HIS A 79 -5.46 13.03 -22.47
C HIS A 79 -4.21 13.61 -23.16
N PHE A 80 -3.05 13.58 -22.48
CA PHE A 80 -1.78 14.07 -23.02
C PHE A 80 -0.93 12.96 -23.64
N ILE A 81 -0.95 11.76 -23.05
CA ILE A 81 -0.08 10.64 -23.47
C ILE A 81 -0.72 9.77 -24.56
N GLY A 82 -2.05 9.66 -24.58
CA GLY A 82 -2.80 8.81 -25.52
C GLY A 82 -2.69 7.30 -25.27
N ILE A 83 -1.96 6.87 -24.24
CA ILE A 83 -1.72 5.46 -23.90
C ILE A 83 -2.09 5.21 -22.42
N PRO A 84 -3.23 4.55 -22.12
CA PRO A 84 -3.76 4.45 -20.76
C PRO A 84 -2.84 3.70 -19.78
N TRP A 85 -2.29 2.56 -20.18
CA TRP A 85 -1.41 1.76 -19.33
C TRP A 85 -0.10 2.50 -19.00
N LEU A 86 0.44 3.24 -19.97
CA LEU A 86 1.64 4.05 -19.77
C LEU A 86 1.35 5.22 -18.82
N SER A 87 0.18 5.85 -18.96
CA SER A 87 -0.28 6.88 -18.03
C SER A 87 -0.36 6.35 -16.60
N ALA A 88 -0.94 5.17 -16.41
CA ALA A 88 -1.01 4.51 -15.11
C ALA A 88 0.38 4.18 -14.53
N ALA A 89 1.28 3.64 -15.35
CA ALA A 89 2.65 3.32 -14.94
C ALA A 89 3.43 4.58 -14.53
N ILE A 90 3.33 5.67 -15.29
CA ILE A 90 3.98 6.94 -14.98
C ILE A 90 3.46 7.50 -13.65
N ILE A 91 2.14 7.54 -13.45
CA ILE A 91 1.54 8.07 -12.23
C ILE A 91 1.96 7.24 -11.02
N SER A 92 1.78 5.91 -11.04
CA SER A 92 2.16 5.02 -9.92
C SER A 92 3.64 5.21 -9.56
N ASN A 93 4.53 5.21 -10.56
CA ASN A 93 5.95 5.36 -10.32
C ASN A 93 6.30 6.77 -9.79
N ALA A 94 5.77 7.85 -10.37
CA ALA A 94 6.01 9.21 -9.90
C ALA A 94 5.61 9.38 -8.43
N PHE A 95 4.42 8.89 -8.05
CA PHE A 95 3.94 8.95 -6.67
C PHE A 95 4.75 8.06 -5.73
N SER A 96 5.39 6.98 -6.21
CA SER A 96 6.28 6.19 -5.35
C SER A 96 7.52 6.98 -4.89
N TYR A 97 8.09 7.82 -5.77
CA TYR A 97 9.19 8.71 -5.41
C TYR A 97 8.70 9.82 -4.47
N LEU A 98 7.51 10.38 -4.71
CA LEU A 98 6.92 11.38 -3.82
C LEU A 98 6.71 10.82 -2.41
N ALA A 99 6.19 9.60 -2.28
CA ALA A 99 6.03 8.93 -1.00
C ALA A 99 7.38 8.82 -0.24
N ILE A 100 8.45 8.38 -0.90
CA ILE A 100 9.80 8.30 -0.29
C ILE A 100 10.28 9.68 0.16
N ILE A 101 10.16 10.69 -0.70
CA ILE A 101 10.60 12.07 -0.40
C ILE A 101 9.85 12.64 0.80
N LEU A 102 8.53 12.42 0.85
CA LEU A 102 7.69 12.92 1.94
C LEU A 102 7.96 12.19 3.25
N VAL A 103 8.17 10.88 3.22
CA VAL A 103 8.58 10.11 4.39
C VAL A 103 9.95 10.54 4.89
N ALA A 104 10.89 10.83 3.98
CA ALA A 104 12.19 11.38 4.36
C ALA A 104 12.06 12.74 5.07
N ARG A 105 11.15 13.61 4.60
CA ARG A 105 10.85 14.89 5.24
C ARG A 105 10.14 14.74 6.58
N LEU A 106 9.25 13.76 6.69
CA LEU A 106 8.41 13.56 7.87
C LEU A 106 9.15 12.86 9.02
N TYR A 107 9.97 11.87 8.69
CA TYR A 107 10.52 10.90 9.63
C TYR A 107 12.03 10.66 9.49
N GLY A 108 12.69 11.31 8.52
CA GLY A 108 14.12 11.15 8.25
C GLY A 108 14.43 10.14 7.14
N THR A 109 15.64 10.21 6.60
CA THR A 109 16.07 9.37 5.47
C THR A 109 16.13 7.89 5.82
N GLU A 110 16.37 7.53 7.09
CA GLU A 110 16.36 6.13 7.52
C GLU A 110 14.96 5.51 7.38
N ALA A 111 13.89 6.21 7.77
CA ALA A 111 12.52 5.72 7.57
C ALA A 111 12.16 5.59 6.09
N ALA A 112 12.64 6.54 5.27
CA ALA A 112 12.48 6.48 3.83
C ALA A 112 13.23 5.30 3.20
N CYS A 113 14.41 4.95 3.72
CA CYS A 113 15.14 3.73 3.31
C CYS A 113 14.34 2.47 3.66
N ILE A 114 13.79 2.39 4.88
CA ILE A 114 12.98 1.23 5.27
C ILE A 114 11.79 1.06 4.33
N LEU A 115 11.07 2.15 4.01
CA LEU A 115 9.95 2.11 3.06
C LEU A 115 10.41 1.73 1.64
N ALA A 116 11.43 2.40 1.11
CA ALA A 116 11.90 2.22 -0.26
C ALA A 116 12.34 0.78 -0.56
N PHE A 117 12.91 0.09 0.44
CA PHE A 117 13.32 -1.30 0.36
C PHE A 117 12.37 -2.27 1.07
N PHE A 118 11.18 -1.80 1.48
CA PHE A 118 10.15 -2.70 1.98
C PHE A 118 9.66 -3.58 0.82
N PRO A 119 9.68 -4.93 0.93
CA PRO A 119 9.59 -5.80 -0.24
C PRO A 119 8.35 -5.56 -1.12
N THR A 120 7.20 -5.34 -0.48
CA THR A 120 5.95 -5.10 -1.19
C THR A 120 5.82 -3.66 -1.68
N PHE A 121 6.38 -2.67 -0.99
CA PHE A 121 6.40 -1.31 -1.53
C PHE A 121 7.23 -1.25 -2.81
N LEU A 122 8.42 -1.85 -2.80
CA LEU A 122 9.29 -1.85 -3.97
C LEU A 122 8.68 -2.63 -5.15
N ALA A 123 8.12 -3.82 -4.89
CA ALA A 123 7.50 -4.66 -5.91
C ALA A 123 6.17 -4.08 -6.44
N TYR A 124 5.22 -3.72 -5.59
CA TYR A 124 3.90 -3.28 -6.04
C TYR A 124 3.87 -1.85 -6.58
N THR A 125 4.84 -1.01 -6.25
CA THR A 125 4.95 0.32 -6.88
C THR A 125 5.73 0.31 -8.19
N LEU A 126 6.25 -0.85 -8.62
CA LEU A 126 6.75 -1.03 -9.98
C LEU A 126 5.60 -1.02 -10.98
N PHE A 127 4.52 -1.74 -10.64
CA PHE A 127 3.32 -1.89 -11.46
C PHE A 127 2.28 -0.77 -11.20
N PRO A 128 1.26 -0.61 -12.06
CA PRO A 128 0.29 0.49 -11.95
C PRO A 128 -0.78 0.23 -10.88
N TYR A 129 -0.35 0.30 -9.63
CA TYR A 129 -1.17 0.14 -8.42
C TYR A 129 -1.38 1.48 -7.70
N SER A 130 -2.45 1.61 -6.91
CA SER A 130 -2.84 2.87 -6.25
C SER A 130 -2.10 3.14 -4.93
N GLU A 131 -1.35 2.16 -4.42
CA GLU A 131 -0.69 2.17 -3.13
C GLU A 131 0.26 3.35 -2.95
N ALA A 132 1.09 3.64 -3.96
CA ALA A 132 2.03 4.78 -3.92
C ALA A 132 1.31 6.13 -3.80
N LEU A 133 0.17 6.26 -4.47
CA LEU A 133 -0.68 7.44 -4.44
C LEU A 133 -1.31 7.60 -3.05
N SER A 134 -1.85 6.52 -2.48
CA SER A 134 -2.40 6.49 -1.12
C SER A 134 -1.35 6.90 -0.08
N LEU A 135 -0.15 6.30 -0.13
CA LEU A 135 0.95 6.60 0.79
C LEU A 135 1.41 8.06 0.68
N THR A 136 1.46 8.62 -0.52
CA THR A 136 1.80 10.03 -0.73
C THR A 136 0.82 10.95 -0.01
N PHE A 137 -0.48 10.71 -0.15
CA PHE A 137 -1.50 11.53 0.49
C PHE A 137 -1.59 11.30 2.00
N ILE A 138 -1.35 10.08 2.49
CA ILE A 138 -1.16 9.82 3.92
C ILE A 138 0.03 10.61 4.46
N ALA A 139 1.18 10.56 3.78
CA ALA A 139 2.39 11.27 4.19
C ALA A 139 2.18 12.79 4.20
N LEU A 140 1.53 13.36 3.18
CA LEU A 140 1.14 14.78 3.14
C LEU A 140 0.21 15.14 4.31
N SER A 141 -0.81 14.31 4.56
CA SER A 141 -1.73 14.52 5.67
C SER A 141 -1.00 14.59 7.01
N LEU A 142 -0.14 13.61 7.29
CA LEU A 142 0.64 13.55 8.53
C LEU A 142 1.61 14.73 8.62
N LEU A 143 2.32 15.07 7.54
CA LEU A 143 3.24 16.20 7.50
C LEU A 143 2.56 17.53 7.82
N PHE A 144 1.39 17.81 7.25
CA PHE A 144 0.65 19.04 7.53
C PHE A 144 -0.08 19.03 8.87
N SER A 145 -0.37 17.84 9.41
CA SER A 145 -0.94 17.69 10.76
C SER A 145 0.06 18.08 11.85
N GLN A 146 1.36 17.86 11.61
CA GLN A 146 2.40 18.18 12.58
C GLN A 146 2.42 19.69 12.88
N LYS A 147 2.39 20.01 14.18
CA LYS A 147 2.43 21.39 14.72
C LYS A 147 1.24 22.28 14.34
N GLY A 148 0.13 21.72 13.84
CA GLY A 148 -1.11 22.46 13.56
C GLY A 148 -0.97 23.55 12.49
N LYS A 149 0.09 23.49 11.67
CA LYS A 149 0.43 24.55 10.72
C LYS A 149 -0.59 24.67 9.59
N ASN A 150 -1.15 23.54 9.12
CA ASN A 150 -2.16 23.57 8.06
C ASN A 150 -3.11 22.36 8.13
N THR A 151 -3.99 22.35 9.15
CA THR A 151 -4.94 21.24 9.34
C THR A 151 -5.92 21.09 8.17
N ILE A 152 -6.26 22.15 7.44
CA ILE A 152 -7.15 22.04 6.27
C ILE A 152 -6.47 21.22 5.17
N THR A 153 -5.24 21.60 4.78
CA THR A 153 -4.48 20.82 3.77
C THR A 153 -4.21 19.41 4.26
N SER A 154 -4.00 19.19 5.56
CA SER A 154 -3.90 17.85 6.13
C SER A 154 -5.17 17.02 5.89
N MET A 155 -6.35 17.58 6.18
CA MET A 155 -7.63 16.88 6.02
C MET A 155 -8.03 16.69 4.55
N ILE A 156 -7.73 17.66 3.67
CA ILE A 156 -7.87 17.49 2.22
C ILE A 156 -6.97 16.35 1.74
N SER A 157 -5.70 16.34 2.16
CA SER A 157 -4.76 15.27 1.79
C SER A 157 -5.27 13.91 2.28
N PHE A 158 -5.79 13.82 3.50
CA PHE A 158 -6.36 12.57 4.01
C PHE A 158 -7.60 12.14 3.23
N SER A 159 -8.44 13.08 2.81
CA SER A 159 -9.61 12.80 1.96
C SER A 159 -9.20 12.25 0.60
N LEU A 160 -8.13 12.79 0.00
CA LEU A 160 -7.54 12.24 -1.21
C LEU A 160 -7.01 10.82 -0.97
N ALA A 161 -6.39 10.54 0.19
CA ALA A 161 -5.99 9.18 0.54
C ALA A 161 -7.18 8.21 0.62
N ILE A 162 -8.32 8.62 1.16
CA ILE A 162 -9.56 7.81 1.15
C ILE A 162 -10.03 7.55 -0.28
N LEU A 163 -9.99 8.57 -1.15
CA LEU A 163 -10.38 8.43 -2.57
C LEU A 163 -9.40 7.58 -3.41
N THR A 164 -8.22 7.25 -2.87
CA THR A 164 -7.30 6.26 -3.49
C THR A 164 -7.49 4.85 -2.97
N SER A 165 -7.98 4.72 -1.73
CA SER A 165 -8.18 3.44 -1.07
C SER A 165 -9.15 3.64 0.08
N TYR A 166 -10.40 3.21 -0.10
CA TYR A 166 -11.51 3.43 0.84
C TYR A 166 -11.18 2.98 2.27
N SER A 167 -10.47 1.85 2.41
CA SER A 167 -10.07 1.30 3.71
C SER A 167 -9.18 2.25 4.52
N THR A 168 -8.53 3.24 3.90
CA THR A 168 -7.75 4.27 4.62
C THR A 168 -8.63 5.08 5.58
N ALA A 169 -9.95 5.15 5.35
CA ALA A 169 -10.89 5.82 6.24
C ALA A 169 -10.87 5.28 7.68
N ILE A 170 -10.46 4.02 7.90
CA ILE A 170 -10.37 3.44 9.24
C ILE A 170 -9.42 4.23 10.16
N ALA A 171 -8.43 4.91 9.58
CA ALA A 171 -7.46 5.69 10.35
C ALA A 171 -7.97 7.09 10.74
N LEU A 172 -9.14 7.52 10.26
CA LEU A 172 -9.72 8.83 10.55
C LEU A 172 -9.82 9.15 12.05
N PRO A 173 -10.23 8.22 12.94
CA PRO A 173 -10.33 8.51 14.37
C PRO A 173 -9.02 8.94 15.02
N SER A 174 -7.86 8.58 14.46
CA SER A 174 -6.55 9.03 14.98
C SER A 174 -6.41 10.56 14.97
N PHE A 175 -7.06 11.25 14.03
CA PHE A 175 -7.04 12.72 13.92
C PHE A 175 -7.85 13.42 15.00
N LEU A 176 -8.68 12.71 15.79
CA LEU A 176 -9.34 13.26 16.98
C LEU A 176 -8.35 13.66 18.07
N LEU A 177 -7.13 13.12 18.02
CA LEU A 177 -6.03 13.47 18.92
C LEU A 177 -5.36 14.82 18.55
N LEU A 178 -5.75 15.43 17.42
CA LEU A 178 -5.31 16.77 17.05
C LEU A 178 -6.11 17.86 17.78
N ARG A 179 -5.46 19.00 18.02
CA ARG A 179 -6.11 20.18 18.64
C ARG A 179 -7.31 20.71 17.84
N ARG A 180 -7.29 20.63 16.50
CA ARG A 180 -8.32 21.15 15.59
C ARG A 180 -9.26 20.07 15.05
N LYS A 181 -9.83 19.25 15.95
CA LYS A 181 -10.69 18.10 15.61
C LYS A 181 -11.92 18.40 14.75
N LYS A 182 -12.43 19.65 14.71
CA LYS A 182 -13.61 20.01 13.89
C LYS A 182 -13.36 19.85 12.38
N LEU A 183 -12.11 19.83 11.93
CA LEU A 183 -11.78 19.71 10.51
C LEU A 183 -11.88 18.28 9.95
N ILE A 184 -12.11 17.29 10.82
CA ILE A 184 -12.45 15.92 10.38
C ILE A 184 -13.74 15.87 9.55
N LEU A 185 -14.55 16.93 9.56
CA LEU A 185 -15.75 17.03 8.73
C LEU A 185 -15.44 16.96 7.23
N ILE A 186 -14.23 17.36 6.80
CA ILE A 186 -13.82 17.29 5.39
C ILE A 186 -13.76 15.83 4.90
N PRO A 187 -12.97 14.92 5.51
CA PRO A 187 -12.97 13.51 5.11
C PRO A 187 -14.31 12.81 5.36
N ILE A 188 -15.09 13.22 6.36
CA ILE A 188 -16.46 12.69 6.56
C ILE A 188 -17.35 13.06 5.38
N ALA A 189 -17.34 14.31 4.92
CA ALA A 189 -18.12 14.74 3.76
C ALA A 189 -17.73 13.97 2.50
N VAL A 190 -16.44 13.65 2.33
CA VAL A 190 -15.97 12.79 1.23
C VAL A 190 -16.47 11.35 1.36
N GLY A 191 -16.50 10.79 2.58
CA GLY A 191 -17.12 9.49 2.83
C GLY A 191 -18.61 9.46 2.47
N ILE A 192 -19.36 10.50 2.86
CA ILE A 192 -20.77 10.66 2.50
C ILE A 192 -20.94 10.76 0.98
N ALA A 193 -20.07 11.51 0.30
CA ALA A 193 -20.10 11.62 -1.16
C ALA A 193 -19.85 10.27 -1.86
N ILE A 194 -18.95 9.42 -1.33
CA ILE A 194 -18.71 8.07 -1.84
C ILE A 194 -19.98 7.20 -1.69
N PHE A 195 -20.63 7.22 -0.52
CA PHE A 195 -21.87 6.48 -0.32
C PHE A 195 -23.02 7.00 -1.20
N ALA A 196 -23.12 8.32 -1.38
CA ALA A 196 -24.09 8.91 -2.29
C ALA A 196 -23.83 8.49 -3.75
N PHE A 197 -22.56 8.46 -4.18
CA PHE A 197 -22.16 7.93 -5.49
C PHE A 197 -22.60 6.48 -5.67
N PHE A 198 -22.32 5.58 -4.70
CA PHE A 198 -22.77 4.20 -4.79
C PHE A 198 -24.30 4.08 -4.85
N TYR A 199 -25.02 4.87 -4.05
CA TYR A 199 -26.48 4.86 -4.08
C TYR A 199 -27.05 5.31 -5.43
N VAL A 200 -26.48 6.37 -6.02
CA VAL A 200 -26.93 6.88 -7.33
C VAL A 200 -26.67 5.87 -8.44
N GLU A 201 -25.50 5.23 -8.44
CA GLU A 201 -25.10 4.31 -9.51
C GLU A 201 -25.72 2.91 -9.37
N THR A 202 -25.98 2.45 -8.15
CA THR A 202 -26.31 1.03 -7.89
C THR A 202 -27.59 0.81 -7.10
N GLY A 203 -28.15 1.87 -6.51
CA GLY A 203 -29.28 1.80 -5.58
C GLY A 203 -28.92 1.36 -4.16
N ASP A 204 -27.64 1.06 -3.87
CA ASP A 204 -27.16 0.63 -2.56
C ASP A 204 -25.97 1.50 -2.09
N PRO A 205 -26.09 2.27 -0.98
CA PRO A 205 -24.97 3.07 -0.48
C PRO A 205 -23.81 2.20 0.05
N LEU A 206 -24.05 0.92 0.36
CA LEU A 206 -23.06 -0.02 0.90
C LEU A 206 -22.52 -0.99 -0.17
N TYR A 207 -22.74 -0.69 -1.45
CA TYR A 207 -22.40 -1.57 -2.57
C TYR A 207 -20.94 -2.06 -2.58
N TYR A 208 -20.00 -1.24 -2.10
CA TYR A 208 -18.59 -1.66 -1.90
C TYR A 208 -18.46 -2.95 -1.08
N PHE A 209 -19.19 -3.07 0.03
CA PHE A 209 -19.13 -4.24 0.90
C PHE A 209 -19.76 -5.48 0.25
N TYR A 210 -20.86 -5.29 -0.49
CA TYR A 210 -21.46 -6.35 -1.29
C TYR A 210 -20.46 -6.90 -2.32
N VAL A 211 -19.78 -6.00 -3.03
CA VAL A 211 -18.81 -6.33 -4.08
C VAL A 211 -17.59 -7.06 -3.51
N GLU A 212 -17.00 -6.57 -2.41
CA GLU A 212 -15.91 -7.22 -1.67
C GLU A 212 -16.29 -8.64 -1.23
N GLY A 213 -17.50 -8.83 -0.67
CA GLY A 213 -17.98 -10.14 -0.26
C GLY A 213 -18.21 -11.08 -1.45
N LYS A 214 -18.86 -10.60 -2.51
CA LYS A 214 -19.26 -11.42 -3.66
C LYS A 214 -18.09 -11.86 -4.53
N TYR A 215 -17.19 -10.95 -4.87
CA TYR A 215 -16.14 -11.20 -5.87
C TYR A 215 -14.81 -11.59 -5.23
N TRP A 216 -14.55 -11.15 -4.00
CA TRP A 216 -13.29 -11.42 -3.29
C TRP A 216 -13.46 -12.30 -2.04
N GLY A 217 -14.67 -12.71 -1.69
CA GLY A 217 -14.94 -13.53 -0.51
C GLY A 217 -14.54 -12.85 0.79
N SER A 218 -14.54 -11.51 0.80
CA SER A 218 -14.08 -10.67 1.89
C SER A 218 -15.19 -10.50 2.93
N ASP A 219 -14.88 -10.80 4.19
CA ASP A 219 -15.78 -10.59 5.31
C ASP A 219 -14.99 -10.15 6.55
N ILE A 220 -15.68 -9.57 7.53
CA ILE A 220 -15.11 -9.27 8.83
C ILE A 220 -15.00 -10.57 9.62
N ALA A 221 -13.80 -10.90 10.06
CA ALA A 221 -13.55 -12.08 10.86
C ALA A 221 -12.63 -11.77 12.02
N MET A 222 -12.57 -12.69 12.98
CA MET A 222 -11.54 -12.67 14.00
C MET A 222 -10.21 -13.17 13.41
N PRO A 223 -9.05 -12.87 14.02
CA PRO A 223 -7.74 -13.30 13.50
C PRO A 223 -7.63 -14.82 13.25
N TRP A 224 -8.27 -15.65 14.08
CA TRP A 224 -8.32 -17.10 13.84
C TRP A 224 -9.19 -17.47 12.64
N GLY A 225 -10.27 -16.74 12.37
CA GLY A 225 -11.09 -16.92 11.17
C GLY A 225 -10.32 -16.57 9.90
N GLN A 226 -9.53 -15.50 9.95
CA GLN A 226 -8.57 -15.18 8.88
C GLN A 226 -7.57 -16.31 8.68
N ALA A 227 -6.94 -16.82 9.74
CA ALA A 227 -5.99 -17.93 9.64
C ALA A 227 -6.62 -19.19 9.03
N ILE A 228 -7.83 -19.55 9.46
CA ILE A 228 -8.62 -20.66 8.90
C ILE A 228 -8.87 -20.43 7.40
N TRP A 229 -9.31 -19.23 7.01
CA TRP A 229 -9.52 -18.91 5.61
C TRP A 229 -8.23 -18.95 4.80
N ILE A 230 -7.08 -18.50 5.33
CA ILE A 230 -5.80 -18.61 4.63
C ILE A 230 -5.38 -20.08 4.46
N LEU A 231 -5.68 -20.95 5.42
CA LEU A 231 -5.32 -22.38 5.35
C LEU A 231 -6.24 -23.21 4.44
N HIS A 232 -7.51 -22.81 4.32
CA HIS A 232 -8.55 -23.62 3.68
C HIS A 232 -9.36 -22.90 2.59
N GLY A 233 -9.08 -21.62 2.35
CA GLY A 233 -9.80 -20.78 1.40
C GLY A 233 -9.53 -21.18 -0.04
N TRP A 234 -10.55 -21.00 -0.88
CA TRP A 234 -10.51 -21.40 -2.30
C TRP A 234 -9.30 -20.85 -3.04
N PHE A 235 -8.87 -19.63 -2.70
CA PHE A 235 -7.76 -18.96 -3.35
C PHE A 235 -6.43 -19.60 -2.95
N THR A 236 -6.16 -19.82 -1.66
CA THR A 236 -4.88 -20.39 -1.19
C THR A 236 -4.75 -21.89 -1.43
N SER A 237 -5.88 -22.58 -1.64
CA SER A 237 -5.90 -24.00 -2.01
C SER A 237 -5.54 -24.28 -3.47
N GLN A 238 -5.52 -23.25 -4.33
CA GLN A 238 -5.11 -23.39 -5.72
C GLN A 238 -3.66 -23.92 -5.83
N PRO A 239 -3.28 -24.56 -6.95
CA PRO A 239 -1.94 -25.12 -7.14
C PRO A 239 -0.89 -24.03 -7.46
N TRP A 240 -0.87 -22.94 -6.69
CA TRP A 240 0.11 -21.87 -6.82
C TRP A 240 1.53 -22.42 -6.65
N GLY A 241 2.47 -21.94 -7.46
CA GLY A 241 3.85 -22.40 -7.42
C GLY A 241 4.87 -21.43 -7.99
N LEU A 242 6.13 -21.67 -7.68
CA LEU A 242 7.30 -20.99 -8.21
C LEU A 242 8.05 -21.99 -9.09
N GLY A 243 7.75 -22.02 -10.38
CA GLY A 243 8.20 -23.09 -11.27
C GLY A 243 7.67 -24.44 -10.79
N SER A 244 8.56 -25.36 -10.45
CA SER A 244 8.21 -26.70 -9.93
C SER A 244 7.87 -26.74 -8.44
N ILE A 245 8.09 -25.65 -7.70
CA ILE A 245 7.88 -25.62 -6.25
C ILE A 245 6.46 -25.16 -5.94
N ARG A 246 5.62 -26.02 -5.38
CA ARG A 246 4.27 -25.66 -4.92
C ARG A 246 4.33 -24.79 -3.65
N LEU A 247 3.52 -23.74 -3.60
CA LEU A 247 3.32 -22.89 -2.43
C LEU A 247 2.10 -23.38 -1.62
N PRO A 248 2.29 -24.09 -0.50
CA PRO A 248 1.16 -24.58 0.29
C PRO A 248 0.43 -23.44 1.03
N PRO A 249 -0.84 -23.63 1.46
CA PRO A 249 -1.57 -22.65 2.26
C PRO A 249 -0.79 -22.09 3.46
N ALA A 250 0.00 -22.93 4.13
CA ALA A 250 0.85 -22.56 5.26
C ALA A 250 1.89 -21.47 4.92
N TYR A 251 2.38 -21.41 3.68
CA TYR A 251 3.31 -20.37 3.23
C TYR A 251 2.66 -18.97 3.32
N TRP A 252 1.40 -18.84 2.87
CA TRP A 252 0.68 -17.56 2.89
C TRP A 252 0.45 -17.06 4.32
N LEU A 253 0.12 -17.99 5.24
CA LEU A 253 -0.08 -17.68 6.65
C LEU A 253 1.22 -17.21 7.31
N ILE A 254 2.31 -17.97 7.16
CA ILE A 254 3.62 -17.62 7.74
C ILE A 254 4.09 -16.26 7.22
N ARG A 255 3.96 -16.04 5.90
CA ARG A 255 4.29 -14.75 5.27
C ARG A 255 3.47 -13.62 5.90
N ASN A 256 2.16 -13.75 6.05
CA ASN A 256 1.33 -12.70 6.65
C ASN A 256 1.75 -12.38 8.09
N ILE A 257 1.93 -13.42 8.92
CA ILE A 257 2.38 -13.28 10.31
C ILE A 257 3.71 -12.52 10.39
N ILE A 258 4.67 -12.81 9.50
CA ILE A 258 5.96 -12.10 9.47
C ILE A 258 5.76 -10.60 9.25
N PHE A 259 4.91 -10.21 8.29
CA PHE A 259 4.62 -8.80 8.01
C PHE A 259 3.87 -8.14 9.17
N GLU A 260 2.87 -8.80 9.73
CA GLU A 260 2.09 -8.30 10.87
C GLU A 260 2.99 -8.08 12.10
N VAL A 261 3.82 -9.06 12.44
CA VAL A 261 4.78 -8.96 13.55
C VAL A 261 5.75 -7.81 13.31
N PHE A 262 6.29 -7.66 12.10
CA PHE A 262 7.16 -6.52 11.76
C PHE A 262 6.49 -5.18 12.07
N PHE A 263 5.24 -4.98 11.65
CA PHE A 263 4.51 -3.75 11.87
C PHE A 263 4.12 -3.53 13.34
N LEU A 264 3.69 -4.58 14.05
CA LEU A 264 3.35 -4.52 15.47
C LEU A 264 4.57 -4.16 16.33
N VAL A 265 5.71 -4.83 16.10
CA VAL A 265 6.97 -4.53 16.80
C VAL A 265 7.42 -3.10 16.52
N SER A 266 7.20 -2.62 15.29
CA SER A 266 7.51 -1.25 14.89
C SER A 266 6.64 -0.19 15.57
N LEU A 267 5.56 -0.55 16.26
CA LEU A 267 4.79 0.41 17.07
C LEU A 267 5.50 0.76 18.39
N PHE A 268 6.39 -0.09 18.90
CA PHE A 268 7.03 0.11 20.20
C PHE A 268 7.80 1.45 20.31
N PRO A 269 8.64 1.85 19.33
CA PRO A 269 9.30 3.16 19.38
C PRO A 269 8.35 4.35 19.30
N LEU A 270 7.21 4.23 18.60
CA LEU A 270 6.18 5.26 18.55
C LEU A 270 5.58 5.48 19.94
N ALA A 271 5.25 4.40 20.64
CA ALA A 271 4.77 4.44 22.01
C ALA A 271 5.81 5.07 22.95
N LYS A 272 7.07 4.63 22.87
CA LYS A 272 8.19 5.16 23.68
C LYS A 272 8.42 6.66 23.46
N LYS A 273 8.26 7.15 22.23
CA LYS A 273 8.38 8.58 21.88
C LYS A 273 7.10 9.39 22.07
N LYS A 274 6.04 8.79 22.64
CA LYS A 274 4.74 9.43 22.88
C LYS A 274 4.08 9.99 21.60
N MET A 275 4.34 9.37 20.45
CA MET A 275 3.73 9.72 19.15
C MET A 275 2.34 9.10 19.03
N ARG A 276 1.40 9.55 19.88
CA ARG A 276 0.10 8.91 20.09
C ARG A 276 -0.76 8.87 18.84
N MET A 277 -0.81 9.96 18.07
CA MET A 277 -1.61 10.03 16.85
C MET A 277 -1.09 9.03 15.82
N GLU A 278 0.21 9.04 15.57
CA GLU A 278 0.89 8.11 14.66
C GLU A 278 0.71 6.65 15.06
N MET A 279 0.82 6.36 16.37
CA MET A 279 0.61 5.01 16.90
C MET A 279 -0.83 4.55 16.69
N VAL A 280 -1.83 5.38 17.01
CA VAL A 280 -3.26 5.05 16.82
C VAL A 280 -3.58 4.92 15.33
N PHE A 281 -3.01 5.78 14.49
CA PHE A 281 -3.15 5.72 13.04
C PHE A 281 -2.68 4.35 12.50
N SER A 282 -1.44 3.95 12.82
CA SER A 282 -0.90 2.66 12.39
C SER A 282 -1.67 1.49 12.98
N LEU A 283 -2.06 1.56 14.27
CA LEU A 283 -2.80 0.51 14.94
C LEU A 283 -4.17 0.26 14.29
N LEU A 284 -4.90 1.30 13.90
CA LEU A 284 -6.21 1.16 13.24
C LEU A 284 -6.09 0.47 11.87
N ILE A 285 -5.06 0.81 11.09
CA ILE A 285 -4.78 0.13 9.82
C ILE A 285 -4.39 -1.34 10.05
N ILE A 286 -3.50 -1.61 11.01
CA ILE A 286 -3.07 -2.97 11.36
C ILE A 286 -4.25 -3.80 11.91
N PHE A 287 -5.12 -3.18 12.69
CA PHE A 287 -6.30 -3.83 13.24
C PHE A 287 -7.26 -4.24 12.13
N GLN A 288 -7.55 -3.35 11.17
CA GLN A 288 -8.45 -3.69 10.05
C GLN A 288 -7.98 -4.95 9.29
N ILE A 289 -6.70 -5.00 8.95
CA ILE A 289 -6.15 -6.09 8.14
C ILE A 289 -6.04 -7.42 8.90
N LEU A 290 -6.01 -7.41 10.23
CA LEU A 290 -6.03 -8.63 11.05
C LEU A 290 -7.44 -9.25 11.15
N PHE A 291 -8.47 -8.48 10.80
CA PHE A 291 -9.87 -8.82 11.00
C PHE A 291 -10.64 -8.98 9.67
N ILE A 292 -9.94 -9.39 8.60
CA ILE A 292 -10.52 -9.57 7.28
C ILE A 292 -10.22 -10.96 6.71
N THR A 293 -11.18 -11.58 6.03
CA THR A 293 -10.99 -12.81 5.25
C THR A 293 -10.96 -12.51 3.75
N GLY A 294 -11.01 -13.54 2.91
CA GLY A 294 -11.07 -13.35 1.47
C GLY A 294 -9.71 -13.04 0.84
N VAL A 295 -9.71 -12.83 -0.47
CA VAL A 295 -8.53 -12.45 -1.24
C VAL A 295 -7.78 -11.24 -0.62
N PRO A 296 -8.43 -10.22 -0.01
CA PRO A 296 -7.72 -9.15 0.68
C PRO A 296 -6.80 -9.62 1.82
N ALA A 297 -7.10 -10.76 2.47
CA ALA A 297 -6.22 -11.36 3.48
C ALA A 297 -4.88 -11.82 2.87
N ILE A 298 -4.86 -12.23 1.60
CA ILE A 298 -3.60 -12.54 0.89
C ILE A 298 -2.85 -11.28 0.49
N SER A 299 -3.55 -10.15 0.35
CA SER A 299 -2.96 -8.86 0.04
C SER A 299 -2.44 -8.12 1.27
N ILE A 300 -2.51 -8.68 2.49
CA ILE A 300 -2.05 -8.04 3.74
C ILE A 300 -0.65 -7.43 3.62
N PRO A 301 0.39 -8.12 3.13
CA PRO A 301 1.73 -7.55 2.97
C PRO A 301 1.76 -6.25 2.13
N ARG A 302 0.81 -6.08 1.21
CA ARG A 302 0.62 -4.89 0.39
C ARG A 302 -0.24 -3.85 1.11
N LEU A 303 -1.37 -4.25 1.70
CA LEU A 303 -2.32 -3.33 2.32
C LEU A 303 -1.78 -2.68 3.61
N ILE A 304 -0.96 -3.41 4.38
CA ILE A 304 -0.40 -2.96 5.67
C ILE A 304 0.55 -1.78 5.55
N ILE A 305 1.15 -1.54 4.38
CA ILE A 305 2.11 -0.44 4.19
C ILE A 305 1.51 0.94 4.50
N ARG A 306 0.18 1.06 4.42
CA ARG A 306 -0.57 2.26 4.79
C ARG A 306 -0.49 2.58 6.27
N ALA A 307 -0.05 1.67 7.13
CA ALA A 307 0.36 1.95 8.51
C ALA A 307 1.69 2.73 8.55
N LEU A 308 1.82 3.75 7.70
CA LEU A 308 3.04 4.47 7.32
C LEU A 308 3.90 4.91 8.52
N PRO A 309 3.35 5.43 9.63
CA PRO A 309 4.19 5.79 10.78
C PRO A 309 5.00 4.64 11.38
N ALA A 310 4.59 3.39 11.19
CA ALA A 310 5.35 2.22 11.65
C ALA A 310 6.74 2.15 11.00
N PHE A 311 6.93 2.67 9.78
CA PHE A 311 8.25 2.73 9.14
C PHE A 311 9.25 3.61 9.91
N TYR A 312 8.78 4.64 10.61
CA TYR A 312 9.62 5.39 11.52
C TYR A 312 10.01 4.57 12.75
N GLY A 313 9.09 3.79 13.30
CA GLY A 313 9.43 2.89 14.40
C GLY A 313 10.44 1.83 13.97
N ALA A 314 10.22 1.21 12.81
CA ALA A 314 11.16 0.27 12.21
C ALA A 314 12.55 0.89 12.02
N SER A 315 12.64 2.14 11.55
CA SER A 315 13.94 2.80 11.34
C SER A 315 14.69 3.07 12.65
N VAL A 316 13.98 3.29 13.77
CA VAL A 316 14.58 3.41 15.10
C VAL A 316 15.16 2.07 15.55
N LEU A 317 14.45 0.95 15.33
CA LEU A 317 14.89 -0.39 15.71
C LEU A 317 16.06 -0.88 14.85
N LEU A 318 15.98 -0.63 13.54
CA LEU A 318 16.92 -1.16 12.54
C LEU A 318 18.04 -0.19 12.20
N LYS A 319 18.20 0.93 12.93
CA LYS A 319 19.18 1.98 12.59
C LYS A 319 20.60 1.46 12.34
N LYS A 320 21.07 0.50 13.15
CA LYS A 320 22.40 -0.11 13.01
C LYS A 320 22.48 -1.14 11.87
N HIS A 321 21.34 -1.63 11.39
CA HIS A 321 21.21 -2.73 10.43
C HIS A 321 20.57 -2.32 9.10
N LEU A 322 20.14 -1.08 8.91
CA LEU A 322 20.66 -0.25 7.82
C LEU A 322 20.79 -0.93 6.44
N ARG A 323 22.05 -1.19 6.07
CA ARG A 323 22.49 -1.91 4.88
C ARG A 323 21.84 -3.26 4.72
N ILE A 324 21.88 -4.04 5.80
CA ILE A 324 21.46 -5.44 5.78
C ILE A 324 19.99 -5.48 5.44
N TYR A 325 19.18 -4.62 6.08
CA TYR A 325 17.77 -4.48 5.76
C TYR A 325 17.54 -4.08 4.30
N CYS A 326 18.24 -3.07 3.77
CA CYS A 326 18.02 -2.65 2.38
C CYS A 326 18.40 -3.76 1.39
N PHE A 327 19.50 -4.47 1.65
CA PHE A 327 19.95 -5.58 0.83
C PHE A 327 18.96 -6.75 0.89
N THR A 328 18.58 -7.21 2.08
CA THR A 328 17.61 -8.30 2.23
C THR A 328 16.24 -7.91 1.68
N GLY A 329 15.81 -6.66 1.89
CA GLY A 329 14.58 -6.11 1.33
C GLY A 329 14.56 -6.17 -0.19
N PHE A 330 15.66 -5.80 -0.86
CA PHE A 330 15.80 -5.95 -2.31
C PHE A 330 15.73 -7.41 -2.76
N ILE A 331 16.48 -8.32 -2.11
CA ILE A 331 16.45 -9.75 -2.44
C ILE A 331 15.05 -10.35 -2.24
N THR A 332 14.37 -10.01 -1.15
CA THR A 332 12.99 -10.44 -0.92
C THR A 332 12.03 -9.83 -1.95
N SER A 333 12.27 -8.62 -2.44
CA SER A 333 11.46 -8.00 -3.50
C SER A 333 11.56 -8.77 -4.82
N ILE A 334 12.74 -9.30 -5.16
CA ILE A 334 12.92 -10.19 -6.31
C ILE A 334 11.99 -11.40 -6.19
N PHE A 335 12.01 -12.05 -5.02
CA PHE A 335 11.13 -13.19 -4.76
C PHE A 335 9.65 -12.81 -4.82
N VAL A 336 9.26 -11.64 -4.29
CA VAL A 336 7.87 -11.14 -4.39
C VAL A 336 7.47 -10.93 -5.84
N VAL A 337 8.30 -10.30 -6.67
CA VAL A 337 8.02 -10.08 -8.10
C VAL A 337 7.91 -11.40 -8.85
N ILE A 338 8.86 -12.32 -8.65
CA ILE A 338 8.83 -13.64 -9.29
C ILE A 338 7.59 -14.42 -8.85
N ALA A 339 7.24 -14.44 -7.57
CA ALA A 339 6.02 -15.06 -7.08
C ALA A 339 4.77 -14.39 -7.64
N HIS A 340 4.77 -13.07 -7.78
CA HIS A 340 3.65 -12.35 -8.35
C HIS A 340 3.43 -12.74 -9.83
N VAL A 341 4.51 -12.78 -10.61
CA VAL A 341 4.51 -13.11 -12.04
C VAL A 341 4.23 -14.59 -12.30
N LEU A 342 4.89 -15.50 -11.59
CA LEU A 342 4.81 -16.94 -11.85
C LEU A 342 3.63 -17.60 -11.13
N SER A 343 3.43 -17.29 -9.84
CA SER A 343 2.53 -18.10 -9.02
C SER A 343 1.08 -17.82 -9.31
N PHE A 344 0.71 -16.62 -9.72
CA PHE A 344 -0.67 -16.30 -10.02
C PHE A 344 -1.05 -16.55 -11.49
N PHE A 345 -0.08 -16.92 -12.38
CA PHE A 345 -0.28 -16.98 -13.84
C PHE A 345 0.51 -18.05 -14.60
N ALA A 346 0.99 -19.10 -13.92
CA ALA A 346 1.48 -20.31 -14.60
C ALA A 346 0.32 -21.24 -14.98
#